data_AF-A0AAU8UYY2-F1
#
_entry.id   AF-A0AAU8UYY2-F1
#
_cell.length_a   1.000
_cell.length_b   1.000
_cell.length_c   1.000
_cell.angle_alpha   90.00
_cell.angle_beta   90.00
_cell.angle_gamma   90.00
#
_symmetry.space_group_name_H-M   'P 1'
#
loop_
_entity.id
_entity.type
_entity.pdbx_description
1 polymer ?
#
loop_
_entity_poly.entity_id
_entity_poly.type
_entity_poly.pdbx_seq_one_letter_code
_entity_poly.pdbx_strand_id
1 'polypeptide(L)'
;MKNPILDLLINKIFIMKKLERKELKKLVGNGFDDACQDHLVPPSELPEPGGFYNCPCKYEVFCRNMAACINAMNGIPDFCEL
;
A
#
# COMPACT_ATOMS: atom_id res chain seq x y z
N MET A 1 -39.81 -21.95 3.98
CA MET A 1 -39.21 -22.31 5.29
C MET A 1 -37.72 -21.99 5.22
N LYS A 2 -37.20 -21.13 6.10
CA LYS A 2 -35.75 -20.81 6.13
C LYS A 2 -34.99 -22.04 6.63
N ASN A 3 -33.93 -22.43 5.92
CA ASN A 3 -33.11 -23.59 6.29
C ASN A 3 -32.11 -23.13 7.37
N PRO A 4 -32.28 -23.53 8.64
CA PRO A 4 -31.48 -23.03 9.75
C PRO A 4 -30.00 -23.39 9.63
N ILE A 5 -29.67 -24.47 8.89
CA ILE A 5 -28.29 -24.90 8.64
C ILE A 5 -27.59 -23.93 7.68
N LEU A 6 -28.33 -23.42 6.68
CA LEU A 6 -27.80 -22.47 5.70
C LEU A 6 -27.49 -21.12 6.35
N ASP A 7 -28.37 -20.63 7.23
CA ASP A 7 -28.15 -19.39 7.98
C ASP A 7 -26.94 -19.50 8.93
N LEU A 8 -26.73 -20.67 9.54
CA LEU A 8 -25.57 -20.92 10.39
C LEU A 8 -24.24 -20.91 9.59
N LEU A 9 -24.25 -21.50 8.39
CA LEU A 9 -23.09 -21.52 7.49
C LEU A 9 -22.75 -20.11 6.98
N ILE A 10 -23.75 -19.32 6.58
CA ILE A 10 -23.57 -17.95 6.12
C ILE A 10 -22.95 -17.09 7.24
N ASN A 11 -23.48 -17.19 8.47
CA ASN A 11 -22.94 -16.47 9.61
C ASN A 11 -21.49 -16.87 9.92
N LYS A 12 -21.17 -18.17 9.85
CA LYS A 12 -19.80 -18.65 10.08
C LYS A 12 -18.82 -18.14 9.01
N ILE A 13 -19.20 -18.16 7.74
CA ILE A 13 -18.41 -17.61 6.63
C ILE A 13 -18.22 -16.09 6.81
N PHE A 14 -19.26 -15.37 7.21
CA PHE A 14 -19.19 -13.92 7.44
C PHE A 14 -18.24 -13.57 8.60
N ILE A 15 -18.27 -14.33 9.70
CA ILE A 15 -17.37 -14.15 10.84
C ILE A 15 -15.91 -14.42 10.44
N MET A 16 -15.63 -15.49 9.67
CA MET A 16 -14.27 -15.78 9.20
C MET A 16 -13.73 -14.68 8.29
N LYS A 17 -14.52 -14.23 7.30
CA LYS A 17 -14.13 -13.10 6.43
C LYS A 17 -13.85 -11.81 7.22
N LYS A 18 -14.58 -11.58 8.32
CA LYS A 18 -14.39 -10.41 9.19
C LYS A 18 -13.11 -10.53 10.03
N LEU A 19 -12.76 -11.74 10.47
CA LEU A 19 -11.49 -12.04 11.13
C LEU A 19 -10.31 -11.85 10.17
N GLU A 20 -10.38 -12.41 8.96
CA GLU A 20 -9.35 -12.22 7.93
C GLU A 20 -9.11 -10.74 7.60
N ARG A 21 -10.17 -9.94 7.42
CA ARG A 21 -10.05 -8.49 7.18
C ARG A 21 -9.41 -7.74 8.36
N LYS A 22 -9.65 -8.15 9.60
CA LYS A 22 -9.03 -7.53 10.78
C LYS A 22 -7.55 -7.89 10.89
N GLU A 23 -7.18 -9.13 10.58
CA GLU A 23 -5.78 -9.56 10.59
C GLU A 23 -5.00 -8.97 9.40
N LEU A 24 -5.62 -8.82 8.22
CA LEU A 24 -5.05 -8.04 7.10
C LEU A 24 -4.79 -6.58 7.47
N LYS A 25 -5.70 -5.93 8.21
CA LYS A 25 -5.47 -4.55 8.69
C LYS A 25 -4.33 -4.45 9.72
N LYS A 26 -4.08 -5.50 10.51
CA LYS A 26 -2.90 -5.56 11.41
C LYS A 26 -1.59 -5.73 10.62
N LEU A 27 -1.62 -6.43 9.50
CA LEU A 27 -0.45 -6.56 8.61
C LEU A 27 -0.15 -5.27 7.82
N VAL A 28 -1.15 -4.41 7.62
CA VAL A 28 -1.04 -3.17 6.82
C VAL A 28 -0.67 -1.94 7.68
N GLY A 29 -0.41 -2.10 8.99
CA GLY A 29 -0.33 -0.97 9.92
C GLY A 29 0.86 -0.90 10.86
N ASN A 30 1.93 -1.66 10.64
CA ASN A 30 3.15 -1.63 11.45
C ASN A 30 4.40 -1.35 10.59
N GLY A 31 4.34 -0.32 9.73
CA GLY A 31 5.53 0.27 9.13
C GLY A 31 6.21 1.12 10.20
N PHE A 32 6.98 0.48 11.07
CA PHE A 32 7.90 1.16 11.97
C PHE A 32 8.83 2.06 11.14
N ASP A 33 9.14 3.23 11.68
CA ASP A 33 9.92 4.36 11.14
C ASP A 33 11.35 4.06 10.60
N ASP A 34 11.72 2.79 10.38
CA ASP A 34 13.05 2.34 9.91
C ASP A 34 13.07 1.71 8.51
N ALA A 35 11.92 1.63 7.82
CA ALA A 35 11.81 0.97 6.52
C ALA A 35 11.33 1.92 5.41
N CYS A 36 12.03 3.03 5.17
CA CYS A 36 11.89 3.77 3.92
C CYS A 36 12.34 2.85 2.79
N GLN A 37 11.39 2.24 2.10
CA GLN A 37 11.61 1.28 1.03
C GLN A 37 10.96 1.80 -0.24
N ASP A 38 11.57 1.41 -1.36
CA ASP A 38 11.07 1.74 -2.67
C ASP A 38 9.63 1.26 -2.82
N HIS A 39 8.73 2.16 -3.20
CA HIS A 39 7.32 1.86 -3.35
C HIS A 39 6.67 2.65 -4.48
N LEU A 40 5.59 2.11 -5.02
CA LEU A 40 4.81 2.77 -6.06
C LEU A 40 3.90 3.85 -5.45
N VAL A 41 3.81 4.98 -6.13
CA VAL A 41 2.88 6.06 -5.78
C VAL A 41 1.47 5.66 -6.24
N PRO A 42 0.45 5.79 -5.37
CA PRO A 42 -0.93 5.51 -5.76
C PRO A 42 -1.35 6.34 -6.98
N PRO A 43 -2.06 5.76 -7.97
CA PRO A 43 -2.46 6.49 -9.19
C PRO A 43 -3.31 7.74 -8.93
N SER A 44 -4.03 7.79 -7.81
CA SER A 44 -4.83 8.94 -7.37
C SER A 44 -4.00 10.11 -6.86
N GLU A 45 -2.74 9.87 -6.52
CA GLU A 45 -1.83 10.87 -5.96
C GLU A 45 -0.68 11.20 -6.92
N LEU A 46 -0.68 10.61 -8.12
CA LEU A 46 0.33 10.93 -9.12
C LEU A 46 0.21 12.41 -9.52
N PRO A 47 1.34 13.13 -9.54
CA PRO A 47 1.34 14.51 -9.99
C PRO A 47 1.05 14.58 -11.49
N GLU A 48 0.56 15.73 -11.94
CA GLU A 48 0.48 16.04 -13.38
C GLU A 48 1.88 15.92 -14.03
N PRO A 49 1.98 15.70 -15.36
CA PRO A 49 3.27 15.68 -16.04
C PRO A 49 4.10 16.94 -15.74
N GLY A 50 5.31 16.77 -15.21
CA GLY A 50 6.18 17.86 -14.75
C GLY A 50 5.95 18.32 -13.31
N GLY A 51 4.89 17.84 -12.65
CA GLY A 51 4.59 18.10 -11.24
C GLY A 51 5.50 17.33 -10.27
N PHE A 52 5.57 17.85 -9.04
CA PHE A 52 6.36 17.29 -7.95
C PHE A 52 5.49 16.41 -7.05
N TYR A 53 6.01 15.26 -6.62
CA TYR A 53 5.40 14.41 -5.60
C TYR A 53 6.29 14.38 -4.37
N ASN A 54 5.69 14.58 -3.19
CA ASN A 54 6.42 14.54 -1.93
C ASN A 54 6.32 13.14 -1.33
N CYS A 55 7.39 12.36 -1.44
CA CYS A 55 7.46 11.03 -0.84
C CYS A 55 7.31 11.11 0.68
N PRO A 56 6.65 10.11 1.31
CA PRO A 56 6.36 10.12 2.73
C PRO A 56 7.64 10.05 3.59
N CYS A 57 8.73 9.51 3.03
CA CYS A 57 10.00 9.31 3.71
C CYS A 57 11.03 10.37 3.30
N LYS A 58 11.79 10.88 4.29
CA LYS A 58 12.76 11.98 4.11
C LYS A 58 13.87 11.69 3.08
N TYR A 59 14.24 10.43 2.92
CA TYR A 59 15.33 10.01 2.02
C TYR A 59 14.83 9.42 0.71
N GLU A 60 13.53 9.53 0.42
CA GLU A 60 12.97 9.09 -0.84
C GLU A 60 12.88 10.22 -1.84
N VAL A 61 13.06 9.88 -3.10
CA VAL A 61 12.89 10.78 -4.24
C VAL A 61 11.82 10.21 -5.16
N PHE A 62 10.98 11.08 -5.70
CA PHE A 62 9.97 10.66 -6.66
C PHE A 62 10.60 10.44 -8.03
N CYS A 63 10.39 9.25 -8.56
CA CYS A 63 10.83 8.79 -9.86
C CYS A 63 9.66 8.80 -10.84
N ARG A 64 9.55 9.85 -11.66
CA ARG A 64 8.35 10.12 -12.50
C ARG A 64 8.05 9.00 -13.48
N ASN A 65 9.08 8.53 -14.19
CA ASN A 65 8.95 7.48 -15.19
C ASN A 65 8.57 6.11 -14.59
N MET A 66 8.85 5.90 -13.30
CA MET A 66 8.46 4.70 -12.57
C MET A 66 7.18 4.88 -11.75
N ALA A 67 6.68 6.12 -11.63
CA ALA A 67 5.60 6.46 -10.71
C ALA A 67 5.88 5.91 -9.29
N ALA A 68 7.11 6.09 -8.79
CA ALA A 68 7.61 5.45 -7.58
C ALA A 68 8.39 6.40 -6.69
N CYS A 69 8.36 6.17 -5.38
CA CYS A 69 9.29 6.75 -4.43
C CYS A 69 10.47 5.79 -4.24
N ILE A 70 11.69 6.27 -4.49
CA ILE A 70 12.93 5.48 -4.44
C ILE A 70 13.81 6.00 -3.32
N ASN A 71 14.32 5.11 -2.47
CA ASN A 71 15.22 5.47 -1.38
C ASN A 71 16.61 5.85 -1.92
N ALA A 72 16.94 7.14 -1.82
CA ALA A 72 18.22 7.68 -2.28
C ALA A 72 19.43 7.13 -1.52
N MET A 73 19.26 6.57 -0.32
CA MET A 73 20.35 5.90 0.42
C MET A 73 20.79 4.58 -0.22
N ASN A 74 19.90 3.92 -0.97
CA ASN A 74 20.21 2.68 -1.69
C ASN A 74 20.76 2.95 -3.11
N GLY A 75 20.84 4.22 -3.51
CA GLY A 75 21.20 4.64 -4.85
C GLY A 75 19.97 4.86 -5.74
N ILE A 76 19.97 5.97 -6.48
CA ILE A 76 18.93 6.28 -7.44
C ILE A 76 19.34 5.68 -8.78
N PRO A 77 18.49 4.86 -9.45
CA PRO A 77 18.80 4.34 -10.77
C PRO A 77 19.02 5.47 -11.78
N ASP A 78 20.01 5.34 -12.67
CA ASP A 78 20.36 6.39 -13.65
C ASP A 78 19.22 6.73 -14.62
N PHE A 79 18.31 5.80 -14.85
CA PHE A 79 17.14 6.01 -15.71
C PHE A 79 16.00 6.72 -14.98
N CYS A 80 16.14 7.04 -13.70
CA CYS A 80 15.09 7.68 -12.91
C CYS A 80 14.94 9.16 -13.28
N GLU A 81 13.73 9.57 -13.66
CA GLU A 81 13.41 10.98 -13.92
C GLU A 81 12.93 11.66 -12.64
N LEU A 82 13.77 12.53 -12.05
CA LEU A 82 13.47 13.30 -10.84
C LEU A 82 12.60 14.53 -11.09
#